data_AF-A0A5J4PNV3-F1
#
_entry.id   AF-A0A5J4PNV3-F1
#
_cell.length_a   1.000
_cell.length_b   1.000
_cell.length_c   1.000
_cell.angle_alpha   90.00
_cell.angle_beta   90.00
_cell.angle_gamma   90.00
#
_symmetry.space_group_name_H-M   'P 1'
#
loop_
_entity.id
_entity.type
_entity.pdbx_description
1 polymer ?
#
loop_
_entity_poly.entity_id
_entity_poly.type
_entity_poly.pdbx_seq_one_letter_code
_entity_poly.pdbx_strand_id
1 'polypeptide(L)'
;MAKADTLKRYAFGALIIMLIILASATVVEKIFGKEVASAYIYGSWWFVELWGILAIIAIAYIICRALYRQKAVFLLHCALCTILLGAFVTFLTAERGYIHLRQGETLHTYISENNTAELPLPFDIKLVLFDIAYHPETDEPTDFISFLKVGEEMCKISMNKIYSFHGYRLYQMSYDPDEMGSTLMVNYDPQGIA
;
A
#
# COMPACT_ATOMS: atom_id res chain seq x y z
N MET A 1 -29.98 28.73 0.63
CA MET A 1 -28.68 29.13 1.20
C MET A 1 -28.38 28.40 2.50
N ALA A 2 -29.24 28.46 3.53
CA ALA A 2 -29.02 27.78 4.81
C ALA A 2 -28.64 26.27 4.74
N LYS A 3 -29.26 25.49 3.84
CA LYS A 3 -28.94 24.05 3.67
C LYS A 3 -27.54 23.80 3.09
N ALA A 4 -26.99 24.71 2.28
CA ALA A 4 -25.63 24.59 1.77
C ALA A 4 -24.59 24.99 2.82
N ASP A 5 -24.93 25.95 3.68
CA ASP A 5 -24.07 26.39 4.78
C ASP A 5 -23.95 25.35 5.90
N THR A 6 -25.03 24.62 6.19
CA THR A 6 -24.98 23.46 7.10
C THR A 6 -24.10 22.35 6.52
N LEU A 7 -24.26 22.04 5.23
CA LEU A 7 -23.45 21.03 4.55
C LEU A 7 -21.96 21.38 4.53
N LYS A 8 -21.64 22.66 4.33
CA LYS A 8 -20.27 23.19 4.49
C LYS A 8 -19.74 22.90 5.89
N ARG A 9 -20.48 23.24 6.94
CA ARG A 9 -20.07 23.01 8.33
C ARG A 9 -19.81 21.52 8.60
N TYR A 10 -20.67 20.64 8.08
CA TYR A 10 -20.46 19.20 8.21
C TYR A 10 -19.22 18.71 7.45
N ALA A 11 -19.00 19.17 6.21
CA ALA A 11 -17.81 18.80 5.45
C ALA A 11 -16.51 19.19 6.16
N PHE A 12 -16.40 20.45 6.60
CA PHE A 12 -15.21 20.91 7.33
C PHE A 12 -15.08 20.27 8.71
N GLY A 13 -16.19 20.00 9.40
CA GLY A 13 -16.19 19.26 10.66
C GLY A 13 -15.67 17.83 10.49
N ALA A 14 -16.18 17.10 9.49
CA ALA A 14 -15.71 15.75 9.15
C ALA A 14 -14.24 15.75 8.75
N LEU A 15 -13.78 16.76 7.99
CA LEU A 15 -12.37 16.92 7.66
C LEU A 15 -11.48 17.13 8.89
N ILE A 16 -11.90 17.97 9.84
CA ILE A 16 -11.15 18.19 11.09
C ILE A 16 -11.07 16.89 11.91
N ILE A 17 -12.18 16.16 12.02
CA ILE A 17 -12.22 14.85 12.69
C ILE A 17 -11.24 13.88 12.01
N MET A 18 -11.25 13.83 10.67
CA MET A 18 -10.32 13.00 9.90
C MET A 18 -8.85 13.36 10.18
N LEU A 19 -8.52 14.65 10.24
CA LEU A 19 -7.16 15.10 10.56
C LEU A 19 -6.73 14.69 11.98
N ILE A 20 -7.63 14.77 12.95
CA ILE A 20 -7.35 14.32 14.34
C ILE A 20 -7.10 12.81 14.36
N ILE A 21 -7.92 12.03 13.64
CA ILE A 21 -7.74 10.57 13.55
C ILE A 21 -6.41 10.23 12.90
N LEU A 22 -6.05 10.86 11.77
CA LEU A 22 -4.77 10.63 11.09
C LEU A 22 -3.57 11.01 11.97
N ALA A 23 -3.64 12.14 12.66
CA ALA A 23 -2.60 12.55 13.61
C ALA A 23 -2.46 11.52 14.75
N SER A 24 -3.58 11.03 15.28
CA SER A 24 -3.60 10.03 16.34
C SER A 24 -3.05 8.69 15.84
N ALA A 25 -3.42 8.27 14.63
CA ALA A 25 -2.92 7.06 13.98
C ALA A 25 -1.41 7.09 13.79
N THR A 26 -0.85 8.26 13.45
CA THR A 26 0.60 8.46 13.31
C THR A 26 1.32 8.27 14.67
N VAL A 27 0.72 8.73 15.76
CA VAL A 27 1.24 8.50 17.12
C VAL A 27 1.15 7.02 17.50
N VAL A 28 0.03 6.36 17.19
CA VAL A 28 -0.15 4.91 17.43
C VAL A 28 0.90 4.12 16.65
N GLU A 29 1.12 4.43 15.37
CA GLU A 29 2.14 3.80 14.54
C GLU A 29 3.54 3.93 15.15
N LYS A 30 3.88 5.11 15.68
CA LYS A 30 5.17 5.34 16.34
C LYS A 30 5.35 4.52 17.62
N ILE A 31 4.30 4.31 18.41
CA ILE A 31 4.38 3.66 19.74
C ILE A 31 4.24 2.14 19.61
N PHE A 32 3.31 1.67 18.78
CA PHE A 32 2.90 0.27 18.69
C PHE A 32 3.35 -0.43 17.39
N GLY A 33 3.97 0.32 16.48
CA GLY A 33 4.41 -0.19 15.18
C GLY A 33 3.37 -0.04 14.08
N LYS A 34 3.86 -0.16 12.84
CA LYS A 34 3.09 0.03 11.61
C LYS A 34 1.99 -1.01 11.43
N GLU A 35 2.25 -2.26 11.81
CA GLU A 35 1.31 -3.37 11.67
C GLU A 35 0.03 -3.12 12.48
N VAL A 36 0.18 -2.66 13.74
CA VAL A 36 -0.94 -2.36 14.64
C VAL A 36 -1.76 -1.19 14.10
N ALA A 37 -1.13 -0.09 13.71
CA ALA A 37 -1.84 1.06 13.15
C ALA A 37 -2.59 0.72 11.85
N SER A 38 -1.96 -0.09 10.99
CA SER A 38 -2.58 -0.60 9.77
C SER A 38 -3.81 -1.45 10.08
N ALA A 39 -3.70 -2.44 10.97
CA ALA A 39 -4.81 -3.34 11.27
C ALA A 39 -6.02 -2.62 11.92
N TYR A 40 -5.78 -1.77 12.92
CA TYR A 40 -6.85 -1.21 13.76
C TYR A 40 -7.39 0.14 13.29
N ILE A 41 -6.68 0.86 12.42
CA ILE A 41 -7.10 2.18 11.96
C ILE A 41 -7.23 2.19 10.44
N TYR A 42 -6.11 2.11 9.71
CA TYR A 42 -6.13 2.31 8.26
C TYR A 42 -6.91 1.22 7.51
N GLY A 43 -6.83 -0.01 8.01
CA GLY A 43 -7.50 -1.18 7.46
C GLY A 43 -8.94 -1.37 7.96
N SER A 44 -9.42 -0.52 8.87
CA SER A 44 -10.71 -0.71 9.51
C SER A 44 -11.87 -0.12 8.71
N TRP A 45 -13.00 -0.84 8.69
CA TRP A 45 -14.21 -0.45 7.96
C TRP A 45 -14.73 0.95 8.34
N TRP A 46 -14.66 1.32 9.62
CA TRP A 46 -15.11 2.62 10.11
C TRP A 46 -14.29 3.77 9.54
N PHE A 47 -12.99 3.57 9.30
CA PHE A 47 -12.12 4.58 8.73
C PHE A 47 -12.46 4.81 7.25
N VAL A 48 -12.74 3.73 6.52
CA VAL A 48 -13.23 3.78 5.14
C VAL A 48 -14.59 4.47 5.07
N GLU A 49 -15.49 4.18 5.99
CA GLU A 49 -16.80 4.85 6.07
C GLU A 49 -16.65 6.36 6.29
N LEU A 50 -15.73 6.80 7.16
CA LEU A 50 -15.48 8.23 7.37
C LEU A 50 -15.01 8.95 6.10
N TRP A 51 -14.13 8.33 5.32
CA TRP A 51 -13.73 8.87 4.01
C TRP A 51 -14.92 8.94 3.04
N GLY A 52 -15.78 7.90 3.02
CA GLY A 52 -17.00 7.86 2.23
C GLY A 52 -17.97 8.98 2.60
N ILE A 53 -18.24 9.18 3.90
CA ILE A 53 -19.09 10.25 4.41
C ILE A 53 -18.53 11.63 4.00
N LEU A 54 -17.23 11.84 4.20
CA LEU A 54 -16.56 13.09 3.80
C LEU A 54 -16.73 13.36 2.29
N ALA A 55 -16.50 12.36 1.45
CA ALA A 55 -16.65 12.47 0.01
C ALA A 55 -18.10 12.79 -0.41
N ILE A 56 -19.08 12.08 0.15
CA ILE A 56 -20.51 12.29 -0.14
C ILE A 56 -20.94 13.71 0.23
N ILE A 57 -20.59 14.17 1.43
CA ILE A 57 -20.95 15.52 1.90
C ILE A 57 -20.26 16.59 1.03
N ALA A 58 -18.99 16.39 0.66
CA ALA A 58 -18.25 17.30 -0.21
C ALA A 58 -18.87 17.40 -1.62
N ILE A 59 -19.22 16.26 -2.24
CA ILE A 59 -19.87 16.22 -3.56
C ILE A 59 -21.25 16.91 -3.49
N ALA A 60 -22.05 16.58 -2.47
CA ALA A 60 -23.34 17.22 -2.27
C ALA A 60 -23.21 18.75 -2.13
N TYR A 61 -22.17 19.23 -1.45
CA TYR A 61 -21.90 20.67 -1.30
C TYR A 61 -21.51 21.32 -2.63
N ILE A 62 -20.69 20.66 -3.45
CA ILE A 62 -20.33 21.14 -4.79
C ILE A 62 -21.57 21.28 -5.68
N ILE A 63 -22.47 20.30 -5.65
CA ILE A 63 -23.71 20.31 -6.44
C ILE A 63 -24.64 21.42 -5.94
N CYS A 64 -24.92 21.47 -4.62
CA CYS A 64 -25.82 22.47 -4.04
C CYS A 64 -25.35 23.91 -4.25
N ARG A 65 -24.03 24.14 -4.29
CA ARG A 65 -23.45 25.47 -4.53
C ARG A 65 -23.13 25.74 -6.01
N ALA A 66 -23.49 24.80 -6.89
CA ALA A 66 -23.17 24.85 -8.33
C ALA A 66 -21.69 25.12 -8.63
N LEU A 67 -20.78 24.66 -7.75
CA LEU A 67 -19.33 24.82 -7.90
C LEU A 67 -18.79 24.01 -9.08
N TYR A 68 -19.57 23.10 -9.66
CA TYR A 68 -19.26 22.45 -10.94
C TYR A 68 -19.04 23.46 -12.09
N ARG A 69 -19.55 24.70 -11.97
CA ARG A 69 -19.28 25.78 -12.93
C ARG A 69 -17.85 26.31 -12.83
N GLN A 70 -17.20 26.15 -11.68
CA GLN A 70 -15.79 26.48 -11.48
C GLN A 70 -14.94 25.27 -11.83
N LYS A 71 -14.53 25.19 -13.11
CA LYS A 71 -13.82 24.03 -13.67
C LYS A 71 -12.63 23.57 -12.82
N ALA A 72 -11.81 24.50 -12.31
CA ALA A 72 -10.65 24.15 -11.47
C ALA A 72 -11.05 23.44 -10.17
N VAL A 73 -12.01 23.99 -9.42
CA VAL A 73 -12.51 23.39 -8.16
C VAL A 73 -13.18 22.06 -8.44
N PHE A 74 -13.98 21.98 -9.49
CA PHE A 74 -14.66 20.76 -9.88
C PHE A 74 -13.67 19.65 -10.26
N LEU A 75 -12.71 19.93 -11.14
CA LEU A 75 -11.69 18.98 -11.57
C LEU A 75 -10.83 18.49 -10.41
N LEU A 76 -10.47 19.38 -9.47
CA LEU A 76 -9.74 18.99 -8.25
C LEU A 76 -10.51 17.93 -7.45
N HIS A 77 -11.80 18.14 -7.21
CA HIS A 77 -12.60 17.18 -6.44
C HIS A 77 -12.88 15.91 -7.23
N CYS A 78 -13.06 15.98 -8.55
CA CYS A 78 -13.13 14.80 -9.40
C CYS A 78 -11.87 13.96 -9.28
N ALA A 79 -10.67 14.58 -9.32
CA ALA A 79 -9.41 13.87 -9.13
C ALA A 79 -9.33 13.20 -7.75
N LEU A 80 -9.72 13.91 -6.68
CA LEU A 80 -9.77 13.33 -5.33
C LEU A 80 -10.76 12.15 -5.25
N CYS A 81 -11.91 12.23 -5.91
CA CYS A 81 -12.86 11.12 -5.99
C CYS A 81 -12.28 9.92 -6.75
N THR A 82 -11.56 10.16 -7.85
CA THR A 82 -10.87 9.10 -8.61
C THR A 82 -9.80 8.42 -7.75
N ILE A 83 -8.97 9.20 -7.04
CA ILE A 83 -7.95 8.66 -6.13
C ILE A 83 -8.60 7.83 -5.02
N LEU A 84 -9.67 8.35 -4.40
CA LEU A 84 -10.35 7.66 -3.31
C LEU A 84 -11.03 6.37 -3.79
N LEU A 85 -11.65 6.40 -4.98
CA LEU A 85 -12.26 5.22 -5.59
C LEU A 85 -11.22 4.16 -5.93
N GLY A 86 -10.06 4.56 -6.48
CA GLY A 86 -8.94 3.64 -6.71
C GLY A 86 -8.44 3.02 -5.40
N ALA A 87 -8.23 3.83 -4.36
CA ALA A 87 -7.83 3.35 -3.03
C ALA A 87 -8.88 2.40 -2.42
N PHE A 88 -10.17 2.65 -2.64
CA PHE A 88 -11.25 1.77 -2.18
C PHE A 88 -11.27 0.43 -2.93
N VAL A 89 -11.00 0.43 -4.24
CA VAL A 89 -10.85 -0.83 -5.00
C VAL A 89 -9.68 -1.64 -4.45
N THR A 90 -8.49 -1.05 -4.32
CA THR A 90 -7.31 -1.69 -3.71
C THR A 90 -7.63 -2.20 -2.30
N PHE A 91 -8.38 -1.44 -1.50
CA PHE A 91 -8.78 -1.87 -0.15
C PHE A 91 -9.65 -3.14 -0.16
N LEU A 92 -10.47 -3.34 -1.18
CA LEU A 92 -11.36 -4.50 -1.27
C LEU A 92 -10.71 -5.72 -1.94
N THR A 93 -9.81 -5.50 -2.90
CA THR A 93 -9.30 -6.57 -3.77
C THR A 93 -7.85 -6.93 -3.55
N ALA A 94 -7.05 -6.07 -2.90
CA ALA A 94 -5.63 -6.34 -2.75
C ALA A 94 -5.34 -7.33 -1.62
N GLU A 95 -4.42 -8.23 -1.89
CA GLU A 95 -3.87 -9.18 -0.92
C GLU A 95 -2.40 -8.87 -0.66
N ARG A 96 -1.96 -9.12 0.57
CA ARG A 96 -0.57 -8.91 0.98
C ARG A 96 -0.06 -10.13 1.71
N GLY A 97 1.24 -10.32 1.63
CA GLY A 97 1.91 -11.39 2.34
C GLY A 97 3.42 -11.33 2.19
N TYR A 98 4.07 -12.39 2.63
CA TYR A 98 5.51 -12.49 2.66
C TYR A 98 5.94 -13.85 2.12
N ILE A 99 7.09 -13.86 1.46
CA ILE A 99 7.75 -15.08 1.04
C ILE A 99 9.19 -15.04 1.52
N HIS A 100 9.58 -16.10 2.21
CA HIS A 100 10.96 -16.30 2.64
C HIS A 100 11.59 -17.32 1.70
N LEU A 101 12.69 -16.95 1.05
CA LEU A 101 13.38 -17.78 0.07
C LEU A 101 14.83 -18.01 0.50
N ARG A 102 15.25 -19.26 0.54
CA ARG A 102 16.67 -19.63 0.61
C ARG A 102 17.28 -19.71 -0.78
N GLN A 103 18.58 -19.46 -0.89
CA GLN A 103 19.27 -19.51 -2.18
C GLN A 103 19.17 -20.90 -2.80
N GLY A 104 18.73 -20.97 -4.06
CA GLY A 104 18.50 -22.21 -4.78
C GLY A 104 17.10 -22.80 -4.61
N GLU A 105 16.33 -22.36 -3.61
CA GLU A 105 14.98 -22.82 -3.32
C GLU A 105 13.97 -22.22 -4.30
N THR A 106 13.02 -23.05 -4.74
CA THR A 106 11.89 -22.62 -5.59
C THR A 106 10.61 -22.82 -4.80
N LEU A 107 9.80 -21.77 -4.72
CA LEU A 107 8.50 -21.78 -4.07
C LEU A 107 7.41 -21.40 -5.07
N HIS A 108 6.19 -21.85 -4.76
CA HIS A 108 4.98 -21.61 -5.55
C HIS A 108 3.86 -21.03 -4.69
N THR A 109 4.16 -20.66 -3.45
CA THR A 109 3.22 -20.12 -2.47
C THR A 109 3.86 -18.97 -1.70
N TYR A 110 3.02 -18.12 -1.10
CA TYR A 110 3.44 -17.10 -0.14
C TYR A 110 2.53 -17.14 1.08
N ILE A 111 3.01 -16.65 2.21
CA ILE A 111 2.27 -16.62 3.47
C ILE A 111 1.50 -15.30 3.55
N SER A 112 0.21 -15.34 3.90
CA SER A 112 -0.63 -14.15 4.06
C SER A 112 -0.10 -13.21 5.16
N GLU A 113 -0.39 -11.91 5.06
CA GLU A 113 0.12 -10.89 6.01
C GLU A 113 -0.21 -11.19 7.48
N ASN A 114 -1.37 -11.80 7.74
CA ASN A 114 -1.81 -12.22 9.07
C ASN A 114 -1.31 -13.61 9.49
N ASN A 115 -0.46 -14.26 8.68
CA ASN A 115 0.13 -15.57 8.92
C ASN A 115 -0.91 -16.68 9.16
N THR A 116 -2.09 -16.59 8.54
CA THR A 116 -3.17 -17.57 8.71
C THR A 116 -3.28 -18.58 7.58
N ALA A 117 -2.75 -18.25 6.40
CA ALA A 117 -2.90 -19.08 5.20
C ALA A 117 -1.67 -18.99 4.30
N GLU A 118 -1.37 -20.10 3.63
CA GLU A 118 -0.49 -20.12 2.46
C GLU A 118 -1.35 -19.92 1.20
N LEU A 119 -0.98 -18.93 0.39
CA LEU A 119 -1.68 -18.55 -0.83
C LEU A 119 -0.85 -18.95 -2.05
N PRO A 120 -1.46 -19.50 -3.11
CA PRO A 120 -0.74 -19.93 -4.30
C PRO A 120 -0.26 -18.74 -5.14
N LEU A 121 0.92 -18.90 -5.73
CA LEU A 121 1.42 -18.04 -6.81
C LEU A 121 1.10 -18.71 -8.16
N PRO A 122 0.70 -17.93 -9.17
CA PRO A 122 0.48 -18.45 -10.52
C PRO A 122 1.79 -18.68 -11.31
N PHE A 123 2.95 -18.50 -10.65
CA PHE A 123 4.28 -18.64 -11.23
C PHE A 123 5.26 -19.15 -10.17
N ASP A 124 6.37 -19.71 -10.65
CA ASP A 124 7.47 -20.16 -9.81
C ASP A 124 8.32 -18.96 -9.40
N ILE A 125 8.77 -18.93 -8.15
CA ILE A 125 9.73 -17.92 -7.70
C ILE A 125 10.91 -18.59 -7.02
N LYS A 126 12.11 -18.20 -7.43
CA LYS A 126 13.37 -18.75 -6.93
C LYS A 126 14.36 -17.65 -6.61
N LEU A 127 14.98 -17.72 -5.43
CA LEU A 127 16.15 -16.91 -5.12
C LEU A 127 17.39 -17.55 -5.75
N VAL A 128 18.00 -16.85 -6.71
CA VAL A 128 19.21 -17.32 -7.40
C VAL A 128 20.45 -16.90 -6.62
N LEU A 129 20.49 -15.65 -6.16
CA LEU A 129 21.58 -15.09 -5.37
C LEU A 129 21.06 -13.91 -4.56
N PHE A 130 21.49 -13.83 -3.32
CA PHE A 130 21.41 -12.62 -2.51
C PHE A 130 22.80 -11.98 -2.43
N ASP A 131 22.87 -10.66 -2.52
CA ASP A 131 24.11 -9.90 -2.53
C ASP A 131 23.94 -8.56 -1.81
N ILE A 132 24.99 -8.09 -1.15
CA ILE A 132 25.02 -6.81 -0.45
C ILE A 132 26.04 -5.91 -1.14
N ALA A 133 25.58 -4.78 -1.67
CA ALA A 133 26.47 -3.78 -2.24
C ALA A 133 27.00 -2.89 -1.11
N TYR A 134 28.31 -2.74 -0.99
CA TYR A 134 28.96 -1.91 0.03
C TYR A 134 29.51 -0.60 -0.54
N HIS A 135 29.58 0.43 0.31
CA HIS A 135 30.23 1.67 -0.04
C HIS A 135 31.75 1.44 -0.18
N PRO A 136 32.40 1.93 -1.25
CA PRO A 136 33.82 1.63 -1.52
C PRO A 136 34.79 2.08 -0.41
N GLU A 137 34.39 3.07 0.39
CA GLU A 137 35.28 3.74 1.36
C GLU A 137 34.99 3.43 2.83
N THR A 138 33.77 3.00 3.16
CA THR A 138 33.30 2.89 4.56
C THR A 138 32.87 1.48 4.97
N ASP A 139 32.88 0.51 4.04
CA ASP A 139 32.35 -0.85 4.22
C ASP A 139 30.90 -0.87 4.76
N GLU A 140 30.15 0.23 4.55
CA GLU A 140 28.75 0.32 4.93
C GLU A 140 27.85 -0.25 3.82
N PRO A 141 26.79 -1.01 4.15
CA PRO A 141 25.87 -1.54 3.16
C PRO A 141 25.08 -0.39 2.51
N THR A 142 25.08 -0.38 1.17
CA THR A 142 24.41 0.63 0.33
C THR A 142 23.18 0.08 -0.39
N ASP A 143 23.15 -1.22 -0.70
CA ASP A 143 21.99 -1.87 -1.30
C ASP A 143 21.95 -3.36 -0.92
N PHE A 144 20.75 -3.90 -0.79
CA PHE A 144 20.50 -5.32 -0.53
C PHE A 144 19.76 -5.90 -1.73
N ILE A 145 20.41 -6.81 -2.43
CA ILE A 145 20.04 -7.20 -3.79
C ILE A 145 19.62 -8.67 -3.80
N SER A 146 18.38 -8.91 -4.23
CA SER A 146 17.88 -10.25 -4.53
C SER A 146 17.78 -10.45 -6.03
N PHE A 147 18.59 -11.37 -6.55
CA PHE A 147 18.44 -11.89 -7.91
C PHE A 147 17.45 -13.04 -7.90
N LEU A 148 16.31 -12.83 -8.53
CA LEU A 148 15.22 -13.79 -8.55
C LEU A 148 15.01 -14.31 -9.97
N LYS A 149 14.53 -15.56 -10.03
CA LYS A 149 13.87 -16.09 -11.22
C LYS A 149 12.38 -16.18 -10.93
N VAL A 150 11.58 -15.41 -11.66
CA VAL A 150 10.11 -15.36 -11.55
C VAL A 150 9.53 -15.91 -12.84
N GLY A 151 8.95 -17.11 -12.79
CA GLY A 151 8.62 -17.91 -13.97
C GLY A 151 9.88 -18.18 -14.79
N GLU A 152 9.93 -17.66 -16.01
CA GLU A 152 11.10 -17.75 -16.89
C GLU A 152 11.99 -16.49 -16.87
N GLU A 153 11.55 -15.41 -16.22
CA GLU A 153 12.23 -14.12 -16.23
C GLU A 153 13.24 -14.01 -15.06
N MET A 154 14.44 -13.55 -15.38
CA MET A 154 15.43 -13.17 -14.37
C MET A 154 15.24 -11.70 -14.01
N CYS A 155 15.06 -11.40 -12.73
CA CYS A 155 14.87 -10.05 -12.25
C CYS A 155 15.76 -9.74 -11.04
N LYS A 156 15.98 -8.44 -10.83
CA LYS A 156 16.72 -7.90 -9.68
C LYS A 156 15.78 -7.05 -8.85
N ILE A 157 15.63 -7.40 -7.57
CA ILE A 157 14.92 -6.61 -6.57
C ILE A 157 15.93 -6.05 -5.58
N SER A 158 15.74 -4.80 -5.17
CA SER A 158 16.51 -4.19 -4.09
C SER A 158 15.70 -3.10 -3.39
N MET A 159 16.24 -2.44 -2.35
CA MET A 159 15.47 -1.50 -1.52
C MET A 159 14.75 -0.41 -2.32
N ASN A 160 15.36 0.04 -3.42
CA ASN A 160 14.81 1.07 -4.31
C ASN A 160 14.40 0.54 -5.69
N LYS A 161 14.37 -0.79 -5.86
CA LYS A 161 13.99 -1.44 -7.12
C LYS A 161 12.95 -2.52 -6.88
N ILE A 162 11.70 -2.15 -7.14
CA ILE A 162 10.53 -3.03 -7.02
C ILE A 162 10.38 -3.80 -8.34
N TYR A 163 10.02 -5.08 -8.25
CA TYR A 163 9.65 -5.87 -9.42
C TYR A 163 8.13 -6.06 -9.46
N SER A 164 7.54 -5.87 -10.65
CA SER A 164 6.10 -6.06 -10.87
C SER A 164 5.88 -7.12 -11.95
N PHE A 165 4.99 -8.07 -11.71
CA PHE A 165 4.70 -9.17 -12.62
C PHE A 165 3.27 -9.67 -12.43
N HIS A 166 2.45 -9.69 -13.49
CA HIS A 166 1.06 -10.21 -13.48
C HIS A 166 0.19 -9.72 -12.30
N GLY A 167 0.24 -8.42 -11.97
CA GLY A 167 -0.53 -7.85 -10.86
C GLY A 167 0.08 -8.07 -9.47
N TYR A 168 1.26 -8.69 -9.39
CA TYR A 168 2.06 -8.82 -8.17
C TYR A 168 3.17 -7.77 -8.16
N ARG A 169 3.46 -7.22 -6.97
CA ARG A 169 4.67 -6.45 -6.68
C ARG A 169 5.46 -7.15 -5.59
N LEU A 170 6.75 -7.26 -5.82
CA LEU A 170 7.71 -7.87 -4.92
C LEU A 170 8.65 -6.79 -4.37
N TYR A 171 8.79 -6.75 -3.05
CA TYR A 171 9.62 -5.78 -2.33
C TYR A 171 10.63 -6.51 -1.46
N GLN A 172 11.88 -6.06 -1.47
CA GLN A 172 12.89 -6.52 -0.52
C GLN A 172 12.51 -6.03 0.89
N MET A 173 12.31 -6.95 1.85
CA MET A 173 12.00 -6.60 3.24
C MET A 173 13.18 -6.80 4.17
N SER A 174 13.77 -8.00 4.14
CA SER A 174 14.88 -8.38 5.02
C SER A 174 15.66 -9.54 4.39
N TYR A 175 16.75 -9.94 5.05
CA TYR A 175 17.62 -11.02 4.63
C TYR A 175 18.10 -11.81 5.84
N ASP A 176 18.59 -13.02 5.61
CA ASP A 176 19.11 -13.88 6.67
C ASP A 176 20.51 -13.43 7.11
N PRO A 177 20.86 -13.57 8.40
CA PRO A 177 22.20 -13.22 8.89
C PRO A 177 23.35 -14.01 8.24
N ASP A 178 23.05 -15.16 7.62
CA ASP A 178 24.02 -15.95 6.88
C ASP A 178 24.13 -15.55 5.39
N GLU A 179 23.40 -14.51 4.97
CA GLU A 179 23.37 -13.97 3.59
C GLU A 179 22.88 -14.96 2.53
N MET A 180 22.31 -16.10 2.96
CA MET A 180 21.85 -17.16 2.07
C MET A 180 20.33 -17.18 1.89
N GLY A 181 19.62 -16.18 2.43
CA GLY A 181 18.17 -16.09 2.31
C GLY A 181 17.66 -14.65 2.30
N SER A 182 16.49 -14.47 1.69
CA SER A 182 15.83 -13.18 1.54
C SER A 182 14.33 -13.31 1.82
N THR A 183 13.79 -12.35 2.55
CA THR A 183 12.35 -12.19 2.75
C THR A 183 11.83 -11.08 1.87
N LEU A 184 10.85 -11.41 1.04
CA LEU A 184 10.17 -10.47 0.15
C LEU A 184 8.73 -10.25 0.63
N MET A 185 8.26 -9.02 0.55
CA MET A 185 6.82 -8.74 0.65
C MET A 185 6.20 -8.89 -0.73
N VAL A 186 5.08 -9.62 -0.77
CA VAL A 186 4.25 -9.86 -1.94
C VAL A 186 2.99 -9.02 -1.79
N ASN A 187 2.74 -8.12 -2.73
CA ASN A 187 1.48 -7.39 -2.84
C ASN A 187 0.79 -7.79 -4.14
N TYR A 188 -0.39 -8.37 -4.04
CA TYR A 188 -1.24 -8.69 -5.18
C TYR A 188 -2.37 -7.67 -5.28
N ASP A 189 -2.40 -6.88 -6.34
CA ASP A 189 -3.46 -5.91 -6.63
C ASP A 189 -3.63 -5.80 -8.15
N PRO A 190 -4.46 -6.67 -8.76
CA PRO A 190 -4.66 -6.69 -10.20
C PRO A 190 -5.14 -5.39 -10.80
N GLN A 191 -5.88 -4.57 -10.05
CA GLN A 191 -6.48 -3.34 -10.55
C GLN A 191 -5.57 -2.13 -10.35
N GLY A 192 -4.71 -2.14 -9.32
CA GLY A 192 -3.76 -1.08 -9.03
C GLY A 192 -2.34 -1.31 -9.54
N ILE A 193 -1.98 -2.55 -9.91
CA ILE A 193 -0.63 -2.94 -10.37
C ILE A 193 -0.59 -3.25 -11.88
N ALA A 194 -1.72 -3.57 -12.50
CA ALA A 194 -1.80 -3.92 -13.93
C ALA A 194 -1.28 -2.82 -14.87
#